data_AF-A0A841KR65-F1
#
_entry.id   AF-A0A841KR65-F1
#
_cell.length_a   1.000
_cell.length_b   1.000
_cell.length_c   1.000
_cell.angle_alpha   90.00
_cell.angle_beta   90.00
_cell.angle_gamma   90.00
#
_symmetry.space_group_name_H-M   'P 1'
#
loop_
_entity.id
_entity.type
_entity.pdbx_description
1 polymer ?
#
loop_
_entity_poly.entity_id
_entity_poly.type
_entity_poly.pdbx_seq_one_letter_code
_entity_poly.pdbx_strand_id
1 'polypeptide(L)' 'MGFGRIGATELILILAIALVIFGPSKLPEIGKSIGKAIKEFKSQANKVTEDLKVDSDDEKHN' A
#
# COMPACT_ATOMS: atom_id res chain seq x y z
N MET A 1 -20.71 11.22 -27.30
CA MET A 1 -19.24 11.25 -27.16
C MET A 1 -18.93 11.46 -25.67
N GLY A 2 -18.78 10.36 -24.92
CA GLY A 2 -18.78 10.40 -23.46
C GLY A 2 -17.37 10.58 -22.88
N PHE A 3 -17.06 11.77 -22.39
CA PHE A 3 -15.83 12.11 -21.64
C PHE A 3 -15.98 11.86 -20.12
N GLY A 4 -16.78 10.88 -19.70
CA GLY A 4 -17.29 10.81 -18.32
C GLY A 4 -16.62 9.81 -17.39
N ARG A 5 -15.80 8.88 -17.91
CA ARG A 5 -15.12 7.88 -17.08
C ARG A 5 -13.79 7.59 -17.73
N ILE A 6 -12.70 7.99 -17.08
CA ILE A 6 -11.36 7.50 -17.43
C ILE A 6 -11.46 5.99 -17.41
N GLY A 7 -11.58 5.39 -18.59
CA GLY A 7 -11.70 3.96 -18.73
C GLY A 7 -10.35 3.32 -18.44
N ALA A 8 -10.34 1.99 -18.30
CA ALA A 8 -9.10 1.24 -18.23
C ALA A 8 -8.16 1.60 -19.40
N THR A 9 -8.71 1.86 -20.58
CA THR A 9 -7.97 2.27 -21.79
C THR A 9 -7.26 3.61 -21.64
N GLU A 10 -7.94 4.68 -21.17
CA GLU A 10 -7.28 5.98 -20.97
C GLU A 10 -6.23 5.92 -19.84
N LEU A 11 -6.52 5.14 -18.79
CA LEU A 11 -5.56 4.93 -17.70
C LEU A 11 -4.30 4.23 -18.21
N ILE A 12 -4.44 3.20 -19.05
CA ILE A 12 -3.31 2.52 -19.71
C ILE A 12 -2.52 3.48 -20.62
N LEU A 13 -3.18 4.36 -21.36
CA LEU A 13 -2.50 5.34 -22.22
C LEU A 13 -1.65 6.32 -21.40
N ILE A 14 -2.20 6.85 -20.31
CA ILE A 14 -1.48 7.74 -19.38
C ILE A 14 -0.29 6.98 -18.77
N LEU A 15 -0.51 5.74 -18.34
CA LEU A 15 0.51 4.89 -17.74
C LEU A 15 1.63 4.60 -18.75
N ALA A 16 1.29 4.33 -20.03
CA ALA A 16 2.27 4.15 -21.09
C ALA A 16 3.15 5.38 -21.30
N ILE A 17 2.58 6.59 -21.34
CA ILE A 17 3.35 7.84 -21.45
C ILE A 17 4.26 8.02 -20.23
N ALA A 18 3.74 7.77 -19.03
CA ALA A 18 4.53 7.82 -17.81
C ALA A 18 5.69 6.81 -17.82
N LEU A 19 5.48 5.60 -18.38
CA LEU A 19 6.54 4.60 -18.53
C LEU A 19 7.59 4.97 -19.57
N VAL A 20 7.26 5.73 -20.60
CA VAL A 20 8.27 6.24 -21.54
C VAL A 20 9.19 7.25 -20.84
N ILE A 21 8.65 8.08 -19.96
CA ILE A 21 9.41 9.09 -19.21
C ILE A 21 10.21 8.45 -18.07
N PHE A 22 9.58 7.60 -17.26
CA PHE A 22 10.18 7.04 -16.04
C PHE A 22 10.82 5.66 -16.24
N GLY A 23 10.49 4.95 -17.31
CA GLY A 23 10.90 3.59 -17.60
C GLY A 23 10.01 2.52 -16.91
N PRO A 24 9.72 1.38 -17.58
CA PRO A 24 8.93 0.29 -17.00
C PRO A 24 9.59 -0.35 -15.77
N SER A 25 10.92 -0.31 -15.68
CA SER A 25 11.69 -0.84 -14.55
C SER A 25 11.48 -0.06 -13.24
N LYS A 26 11.01 1.20 -13.31
CA LYS A 26 10.83 2.04 -12.12
C LYS A 26 9.58 1.66 -11.32
N LEU A 27 8.54 1.14 -11.98
CA LEU A 27 7.32 0.67 -11.30
C LEU A 27 7.58 -0.50 -10.33
N PRO A 28 8.25 -1.60 -10.70
CA PRO A 28 8.54 -2.68 -9.75
C PRO A 28 9.52 -2.26 -8.66
N GLU A 29 10.44 -1.33 -8.93
CA GLU A 29 11.34 -0.78 -7.92
C GLU A 29 10.58 0.00 -6.83
N ILE A 30 9.70 0.91 -7.24
CA ILE A 30 8.81 1.67 -6.34
C ILE A 30 7.83 0.72 -5.63
N GLY A 31 7.28 -0.27 -6.34
CA GLY A 31 6.40 -1.27 -5.74
C GLY A 31 7.07 -2.10 -4.65
N LYS A 32 8.34 -2.46 -4.83
CA LYS A 32 9.12 -3.19 -3.81
C LYS A 32 9.38 -2.33 -2.57
N SER A 33 9.74 -1.06 -2.74
CA SER A 33 10.00 -0.16 -1.59
C SER A 33 8.72 0.16 -0.82
N ILE A 34 7.64 0.50 -1.52
CA ILE A 34 6.32 0.72 -0.91
C ILE A 34 5.81 -0.57 -0.25
N GLY A 35 5.94 -1.71 -0.92
CA GLY A 35 5.51 -3.00 -0.37
C GLY A 35 6.25 -3.37 0.92
N LYS A 36 7.56 -3.09 0.98
CA LYS A 36 8.34 -3.27 2.21
C LYS A 36 7.87 -2.33 3.32
N ALA A 37 7.65 -1.05 3.02
CA ALA A 37 7.14 -0.08 3.98
C ALA A 37 5.75 -0.46 4.52
N ILE A 38 4.82 -0.89 3.66
CA ILE A 38 3.48 -1.35 4.06
C ILE A 38 3.58 -2.61 4.93
N LYS A 39 4.46 -3.55 4.59
CA LYS A 39 4.67 -4.78 5.37
C LYS A 39 5.18 -4.47 6.78
N GLU A 40 6.18 -3.60 6.88
CA GLU A 40 6.73 -3.15 8.17
C GLU A 40 5.68 -2.38 8.97
N PHE A 41 4.97 -1.44 8.34
CA PHE A 41 3.88 -0.69 8.98
C PHE A 41 2.80 -1.63 9.55
N LYS A 42 2.34 -2.60 8.76
CA LYS A 42 1.34 -3.59 9.21
C LYS A 42 1.86 -4.45 10.36
N SER A 43 3.13 -4.87 10.31
CA SER A 43 3.71 -5.67 11.39
C SER A 43 3.82 -4.88 12.69
N GLN A 44 4.22 -3.61 12.62
CA GLN A 44 4.32 -2.74 13.79
C GLN A 44 2.93 -2.42 14.35
N ALA A 45 1.96 -2.10 13.48
CA ALA A 45 0.58 -1.83 13.90
C ALA A 45 -0.07 -3.04 14.61
N ASN A 46 0.19 -4.25 14.13
CA ASN A 46 -0.28 -5.47 14.78
C ASN A 46 0.36 -5.67 16.16
N LYS A 47 1.68 -5.47 16.29
CA LYS A 47 2.38 -5.57 17.59
C LYS A 47 1.82 -4.58 18.61
N VAL A 48 1.64 -3.32 18.22
CA VAL A 48 1.02 -2.30 19.08
C VAL A 48 -0.38 -2.73 19.51
N THR A 49 -1.17 -3.32 18.62
CA THR A 49 -2.51 -3.82 18.97
C THR A 49 -2.45 -5.01 19.92
N GLU A 50 -1.44 -5.86 19.82
CA GLU A 50 -1.23 -7.01 20.69
C GLU A 50 -0.75 -6.57 22.08
N ASP A 51 0.24 -5.66 22.15
CA ASP A 51 0.73 -5.06 23.39
C ASP A 51 -0.40 -4.38 24.20
N LEU A 52 -1.30 -3.67 23.50
CA LEU A 52 -2.48 -3.04 24.12
C LEU A 52 -3.53 -4.04 24.62
N LYS A 53 -3.57 -5.26 24.07
CA LYS A 53 -4.49 -6.31 24.52
C LYS A 53 -3.95 -7.07 25.73
N VAL A 54 -2.64 -7.25 25.82
CA VAL A 54 -2.00 -7.95 26.95
C VAL A 54 -2.20 -7.17 28.26
N ASP A 55 -2.24 -5.84 28.22
CA ASP A 55 -2.44 -4.99 29.41
C ASP A 55 -3.87 -5.04 29.99
N SER A 56 -4.86 -5.53 29.22
CA SER A 56 -6.28 -5.57 29.63
C SER A 56 -6.73 -6.91 30.23
N ASP A 57 -5.94 -7.98 30.13
CA ASP A 57 -6.29 -9.32 30.63
C ASP A 57 -5.72 -9.60 32.04
N ASP A 58 -4.72 -8.84 32.51
CA ASP A 58 -4.05 -9.07 33.81
C ASP A 58 -4.82 -8.47 35.02
N GLU A 59 -5.77 -7.53 34.82
CA GLU A 59 -6.58 -6.95 35.91
C GLU A 59 -7.80 -7.80 36.35
N LYS A 60 -8.14 -8.91 35.66
CA LYS A 60 -9.33 -9.72 35.98
C LYS A 60 -9.05 -10.98 36.83
N HIS A 61 -7.82 -11.16 37.32
CA HIS A 61 -7.39 -12.36 38.06
C HIS A 61 -6.82 -12.09 39.47
N ASN A 62 -7.37 -11.10 40.20
CA ASN A 62 -7.25 -10.96 41.66
C ASN A 62 -8.63 -10.64 42.29
#